data_AF-A0A0B8WDP6-F1
#
_entry.id   AF-A0A0B8WDP6-F1
#
_cell.length_a   1.000
_cell.length_b   1.000
_cell.length_c   1.000
_cell.angle_alpha   90.00
_cell.angle_beta   90.00
_cell.angle_gamma   90.00
#
_symmetry.space_group_name_H-M   'P 1'
#
loop_
_entity.id
_entity.type
_entity.pdbx_description
1 polymer ?
#
loop_
_entity_poly.entity_id
_entity_poly.type
_entity_poly.pdbx_seq_one_letter_code
_entity_poly.pdbx_strand_id
1 'polypeptide(L)'
;MLETIVYILILIACLLLMFFKPVSKYTLSSQYVDYGLGTAILIILFIYVLATYISPAMIEEDLAKEPCGSATPQGVCYNLDHGLCVSLWQKARGDCQIEMADLIKSRPTGLLGPGLNRCSARKMDKAIRFNRAKTETAYCKAYFKYIEEVNGH
;
A
#
# COMPACT_ATOMS: atom_id res chain seq x y z
N MET A 1 -3.31 15.08 -4.74
CA MET A 1 -4.34 15.70 -5.60
C MET A 1 -3.90 15.85 -7.06
N LEU A 2 -2.71 16.41 -7.35
CA LEU A 2 -2.23 16.56 -8.73
C LEU A 2 -2.09 15.21 -9.46
N GLU A 3 -1.53 14.20 -8.79
CA GLU A 3 -1.40 12.84 -9.34
C GLU A 3 -2.75 12.22 -9.71
N THR A 4 -3.76 12.42 -8.85
CA THR A 4 -5.13 11.91 -9.06
C THR A 4 -5.77 12.52 -10.31
N ILE A 5 -5.54 13.82 -10.56
CA ILE A 5 -6.04 14.53 -11.75
C ILE A 5 -5.36 13.99 -13.01
N VAL A 6 -4.04 13.74 -12.96
CA VAL A 6 -3.29 13.15 -14.08
C VAL A 6 -3.82 11.76 -14.42
N TYR A 7 -4.14 10.92 -13.42
CA TYR A 7 -4.71 9.60 -13.68
C TYR A 7 -6.08 9.65 -14.35
N ILE A 8 -6.95 10.56 -13.90
CA ILE A 8 -8.27 10.76 -14.52
C ILE A 8 -8.10 11.19 -15.98
N LEU A 9 -7.15 12.08 -16.28
CA LEU A 9 -6.86 12.51 -17.65
C LEU A 9 -6.33 11.36 -18.53
N ILE A 10 -5.45 10.50 -18.01
CA ILE A 10 -4.95 9.33 -18.78
C ILE A 10 -6.09 8.33 -19.02
N LEU A 11 -6.99 8.13 -18.05
CA LEU A 11 -8.13 7.23 -18.17
C LEU A 11 -9.14 7.76 -19.21
N ILE A 12 -9.41 9.06 -19.22
CA ILE A 12 -10.20 9.74 -20.26
C ILE A 12 -9.52 9.57 -21.63
N ALA A 13 -8.20 9.76 -21.73
CA ALA A 13 -7.46 9.58 -22.98
C ALA A 13 -7.52 8.12 -23.49
N CYS A 14 -7.47 7.13 -22.61
CA CYS A 14 -7.63 5.71 -22.98
C CYS A 14 -9.03 5.39 -23.48
N LEU A 15 -10.07 5.93 -22.82
CA LEU A 15 -11.45 5.80 -23.28
C LEU A 15 -11.63 6.47 -24.65
N LEU A 16 -11.07 7.67 -24.84
CA LEU A 16 -11.12 8.37 -26.13
C LEU A 16 -10.42 7.58 -27.25
N LEU A 17 -9.26 6.97 -26.97
CA LEU A 17 -8.56 6.10 -27.92
C LEU A 17 -9.42 4.89 -28.34
N MET A 18 -10.12 4.24 -27.39
CA MET A 18 -10.97 3.08 -27.69
C MET A 18 -12.27 3.43 -28.44
N PHE A 19 -12.91 4.56 -28.11
CA PHE A 19 -14.18 4.96 -28.71
C PHE A 19 -14.03 5.71 -30.03
N PHE A 20 -13.06 6.62 -30.14
CA PHE A 20 -12.90 7.46 -31.33
C PHE A 20 -11.90 6.91 -32.35
N LYS A 21 -11.09 5.91 -31.95
CA LYS A 21 -10.13 5.19 -32.80
C LYS A 21 -9.29 6.13 -33.70
N PRO A 22 -8.65 7.15 -33.12
CA PRO A 22 -7.99 8.17 -33.92
C PRO A 22 -6.78 7.60 -34.66
N VAL A 23 -6.04 6.62 -34.10
CA VAL A 23 -4.81 6.13 -34.72
C VAL A 23 -5.11 5.27 -35.94
N SER A 24 -6.09 4.36 -35.89
CA SER A 24 -6.48 3.56 -37.06
C SER A 24 -7.00 4.40 -38.22
N LYS A 25 -7.65 5.54 -37.95
CA LYS A 25 -8.08 6.48 -39.00
C LYS A 25 -6.92 7.14 -39.73
N TYR A 26 -5.80 7.42 -39.06
CA TYR A 26 -4.67 8.13 -39.67
C TYR A 26 -3.57 7.22 -40.20
N THR A 27 -3.47 5.97 -39.75
CA THR A 27 -2.31 5.11 -40.06
C THR A 27 -2.58 3.93 -41.00
N LEU A 28 -3.79 3.79 -41.59
CA LEU A 28 -4.14 2.64 -42.45
C LEU A 28 -3.91 1.27 -41.76
N SER A 29 -3.73 1.29 -40.44
CA SER A 29 -3.43 0.14 -39.62
C SER A 29 -4.73 -0.53 -39.16
N SER A 30 -4.63 -1.83 -38.89
CA SER A 30 -5.78 -2.64 -38.49
C SER A 30 -6.45 -2.07 -37.24
N GLN A 31 -7.80 -2.06 -37.22
CA GLN A 31 -8.60 -1.49 -36.12
C GLN A 31 -8.26 -2.08 -34.73
N TYR A 32 -7.62 -3.25 -34.69
CA TYR A 32 -7.16 -3.91 -33.47
C TYR A 32 -6.00 -3.20 -32.77
N VAL A 33 -5.28 -2.29 -33.44
CA VAL A 33 -4.15 -1.56 -32.82
C VAL A 33 -4.64 -0.57 -31.77
N ASP A 34 -5.72 0.17 -32.04
CA ASP A 34 -6.33 1.09 -31.06
C ASP A 34 -6.83 0.34 -29.82
N TYR A 35 -7.44 -0.84 -30.01
CA TYR A 35 -7.90 -1.69 -28.91
C TYR A 35 -6.74 -2.25 -28.09
N GLY A 36 -5.70 -2.77 -28.76
CA GLY A 36 -4.52 -3.33 -28.09
C GLY A 36 -3.77 -2.29 -27.28
N LEU A 37 -3.57 -1.09 -27.85
CA LEU A 37 -2.87 0.00 -27.17
C LEU A 37 -3.69 0.50 -25.97
N GLY A 38 -4.99 0.74 -26.16
CA GLY A 38 -5.88 1.20 -25.10
C GLY A 38 -6.00 0.20 -23.95
N THR A 39 -6.12 -1.10 -24.24
CA THR A 39 -6.18 -2.14 -23.21
C THR A 39 -4.86 -2.32 -22.47
N ALA A 40 -3.71 -2.30 -23.16
CA ALA A 40 -2.40 -2.39 -22.52
C ALA A 40 -2.17 -1.23 -21.55
N ILE A 41 -2.50 0.01 -21.95
CA ILE A 41 -2.36 1.19 -21.09
C ILE A 41 -3.30 1.10 -19.88
N LEU A 42 -4.55 0.66 -20.07
CA LEU A 42 -5.48 0.43 -18.94
C LEU A 42 -4.97 -0.61 -17.95
N ILE A 43 -4.40 -1.72 -18.42
CA ILE A 43 -3.84 -2.77 -17.56
C ILE A 43 -2.69 -2.21 -16.72
N ILE A 44 -1.76 -1.46 -17.35
CA ILE A 44 -0.63 -0.84 -16.64
C ILE A 44 -1.11 0.15 -15.58
N LEU A 45 -2.09 1.00 -15.94
CA LEU A 45 -2.74 1.92 -15.02
C LEU A 45 -3.37 1.21 -13.83
N PHE A 46 -4.10 0.13 -14.10
CA PHE A 46 -4.79 -0.64 -13.07
C PHE A 46 -3.81 -1.30 -12.09
N ILE A 47 -2.73 -1.91 -12.60
CA ILE A 47 -1.66 -2.48 -11.77
C ILE A 47 -1.01 -1.39 -10.91
N TYR A 48 -0.75 -0.21 -11.49
CA TYR A 48 -0.15 0.90 -10.77
C TYR A 48 -1.06 1.38 -9.62
N VAL A 49 -2.36 1.60 -9.89
CA VAL A 49 -3.33 2.05 -8.88
C VAL A 49 -3.48 1.01 -7.75
N LEU A 50 -3.53 -0.27 -8.10
CA LEU A 50 -3.55 -1.36 -7.11
C LEU A 50 -2.33 -1.31 -6.20
N ALA A 51 -1.14 -1.15 -6.77
CA ALA A 51 0.11 -1.12 -6.01
C ALA A 51 0.21 0.11 -5.10
N THR A 52 -0.21 1.28 -5.59
CA THR A 52 -0.01 2.57 -4.92
C THR A 52 -1.09 2.95 -3.91
N TYR A 53 -2.35 2.60 -4.16
CA TYR A 53 -3.47 3.06 -3.33
C TYR A 53 -4.20 1.93 -2.62
N ILE A 54 -4.41 0.78 -3.28
CA ILE A 54 -5.22 -0.31 -2.71
C ILE A 54 -4.38 -1.19 -1.79
N SER A 55 -3.15 -1.54 -2.18
CA SER A 55 -2.28 -2.38 -1.33
C SER A 55 -1.99 -1.77 0.04
N PRO A 56 -1.66 -0.47 0.16
CA PRO A 56 -1.40 0.13 1.46
C PRO A 56 -2.66 0.24 2.32
N ALA A 57 -3.81 0.56 1.73
CA ALA A 57 -5.09 0.65 2.44
C ALA A 57 -5.55 -0.71 3.00
N MET A 58 -5.40 -1.78 2.22
CA MET A 58 -5.68 -3.14 2.71
C MET A 58 -4.72 -3.54 3.84
N ILE A 59 -3.43 -3.18 3.72
CA ILE A 59 -2.45 -3.41 4.77
C ILE A 59 -2.79 -2.64 6.05
N GLU A 60 -3.23 -1.38 5.94
CA GLU A 60 -3.68 -0.57 7.08
C GLU A 60 -4.89 -1.16 7.80
N GLU A 61 -5.84 -1.71 7.05
CA GLU A 61 -7.00 -2.40 7.61
C GLU A 61 -6.59 -3.73 8.29
N ASP A 62 -5.66 -4.48 7.70
CA ASP A 62 -5.12 -5.71 8.30
C ASP A 62 -4.27 -5.43 9.54
N LEU A 63 -3.58 -4.29 9.59
CA LEU A 63 -2.86 -3.79 10.77
C LEU A 63 -3.80 -3.39 11.92
N ALA A 64 -5.05 -3.01 11.60
CA ALA A 64 -6.06 -2.68 12.59
C ALA A 64 -6.75 -3.93 13.18
N LYS A 65 -6.72 -5.05 12.45
CA LYS A 65 -7.16 -6.37 12.93
C LYS A 65 -6.09 -6.96 13.86
N GLU A 66 -6.50 -7.84 14.77
CA GLU A 66 -5.71 -8.34 15.92
C GLU A 66 -4.22 -8.52 15.62
N PRO A 67 -3.30 -7.99 16.44
CA PRO A 67 -1.88 -8.08 16.15
C PRO A 67 -1.41 -9.53 16.16
N CYS A 68 -0.52 -9.88 15.23
CA CYS A 68 0.16 -11.19 15.16
C CYS A 68 -0.72 -12.41 14.83
N GLY A 69 -1.93 -12.20 14.32
CA GLY A 69 -2.75 -13.27 13.75
C GLY A 69 -2.11 -13.92 12.52
N SER A 70 -2.52 -15.14 12.19
CA SER A 70 -1.98 -15.92 11.05
C SER A 70 -2.22 -15.28 9.69
N ALA A 71 -3.15 -14.32 9.60
CA ALA A 71 -3.47 -13.56 8.40
C ALA A 71 -2.88 -12.15 8.40
N THR A 72 -2.22 -11.72 9.48
CA THR A 72 -1.72 -10.34 9.59
C THR A 72 -0.31 -10.23 9.03
N PRO A 73 0.14 -9.03 8.65
CA PRO A 73 1.51 -8.84 8.15
C PRO A 73 2.58 -9.34 9.13
N GLN A 74 2.36 -9.17 10.43
CA GLN A 74 3.31 -9.60 11.46
C GLN A 74 3.42 -11.12 11.57
N GLY A 75 2.30 -11.85 11.44
CA GLY A 75 2.28 -13.31 11.48
C GLY A 75 2.71 -13.97 10.16
N VAL A 76 2.50 -13.30 9.02
CA VAL A 76 2.81 -13.85 7.69
C VAL A 76 4.24 -13.52 7.24
N CYS A 77 4.71 -12.31 7.52
CA CYS A 77 5.96 -11.76 6.96
C CYS A 77 7.17 -11.89 7.89
N TYR A 78 7.00 -12.45 9.09
CA TYR A 78 8.10 -12.75 9.99
C TYR A 78 8.02 -14.20 10.45
N ASN A 79 9.19 -14.81 10.68
CA ASN A 79 9.28 -16.09 11.36
C ASN A 79 9.43 -15.85 12.87
N LEU A 80 8.29 -15.72 13.55
CA LEU A 80 8.20 -15.45 14.99
C LEU A 80 7.13 -16.31 15.63
N ASP A 81 7.39 -16.71 16.87
CA ASP A 81 6.35 -17.26 17.73
C ASP A 81 5.29 -16.20 18.03
N HIS A 82 4.03 -16.62 18.14
CA HIS A 82 2.89 -15.73 18.39
C HIS A 82 3.08 -14.91 19.68
N GLY A 83 3.53 -15.54 20.77
CA GLY A 83 3.74 -14.85 22.05
C GLY A 83 4.84 -13.79 21.96
N LEU A 84 5.92 -14.10 21.25
CA LEU A 84 7.01 -13.16 21.00
C LEU A 84 6.55 -11.99 20.12
N CYS A 85 5.77 -12.28 19.08
CA CYS A 85 5.21 -11.28 18.19
C CYS A 85 4.32 -10.28 18.96
N VAL A 86 3.39 -10.76 19.78
CA VAL A 86 2.48 -9.91 20.56
C VAL A 86 3.25 -9.02 21.54
N SER A 87 4.25 -9.59 22.24
CA SER A 87 5.11 -8.86 23.18
C SER A 87 5.88 -7.73 22.49
N LEU A 88 6.51 -8.02 21.34
CA LEU A 88 7.24 -7.03 20.56
C LEU A 88 6.32 -5.94 20.02
N TRP A 89 5.12 -6.32 19.56
CA TRP A 89 4.12 -5.38 19.09
C TRP A 89 3.65 -4.44 20.20
N GLN A 90 3.34 -4.96 21.39
CA GLN A 90 2.91 -4.15 22.53
C GLN A 90 4.01 -3.19 22.98
N LYS A 91 5.26 -3.66 23.04
CA LYS A 91 6.41 -2.81 23.37
C LYS A 91 6.57 -1.67 22.35
N ALA A 92 6.60 -2.01 21.07
CA ALA A 92 6.72 -1.02 20.00
C ALA A 92 5.57 -0.01 20.00
N ARG A 93 4.34 -0.47 20.29
CA ARG A 93 3.15 0.38 20.40
C ARG A 93 3.23 1.34 21.57
N GLY A 94 3.67 0.88 22.75
CA GLY A 94 3.87 1.73 23.92
C GLY A 94 4.88 2.84 23.65
N ASP A 95 6.02 2.51 23.05
CA ASP A 95 7.04 3.50 22.69
C ASP A 95 6.51 4.53 21.69
N CYS A 96 5.69 4.11 20.72
CA CYS A 96 5.07 5.01 19.74
C CYS A 96 3.95 5.87 20.34
N GLN A 97 3.19 5.37 21.31
CA GLN A 97 2.21 6.17 22.03
C GLN A 97 2.86 7.30 22.82
N ILE A 98 4.03 7.05 23.41
CA ILE A 98 4.81 8.06 24.12
C ILE A 98 5.35 9.11 23.13
N GLU A 99 5.95 8.69 22.02
CA GLU A 99 6.47 9.61 20.99
C GLU A 99 5.37 10.44 20.33
N MET A 100 4.18 9.88 20.15
CA MET A 100 3.05 10.56 19.55
C MET A 100 2.15 11.23 20.60
N ALA A 101 2.50 11.23 21.89
CA ALA A 101 1.62 11.71 22.96
C ALA A 101 1.14 13.16 22.76
N ASP A 102 2.03 14.04 22.29
CA ASP A 102 1.70 15.45 22.00
C ASP A 102 0.77 15.62 20.79
N LEU A 103 0.92 14.74 19.78
CA LEU A 103 0.02 14.66 18.63
C LEU A 103 -1.33 14.03 19.00
N ILE A 104 -1.33 13.05 19.92
CA ILE A 104 -2.53 12.38 20.41
C ILE A 104 -3.38 13.33 21.26
N LYS A 105 -2.75 14.18 22.07
CA LYS A 105 -3.45 15.14 22.92
C LYS A 105 -4.12 16.27 22.12
N SER A 106 -3.63 16.56 20.91
CA SER A 106 -4.09 17.67 20.08
C SER A 106 -5.03 17.29 18.94
N ARG A 107 -5.24 15.99 18.68
CA ARG A 107 -6.06 15.49 17.55
C ARG A 107 -7.06 14.43 17.98
N PRO A 108 -8.24 14.32 17.32
CA PRO A 108 -9.21 13.28 17.62
C PRO A 108 -8.61 11.89 17.36
N THR A 109 -8.81 10.99 18.32
CA THR A 109 -8.25 9.63 18.41
C THR A 109 -8.48 8.76 17.17
N GLY A 110 -9.55 9.01 16.41
CA GLY A 110 -9.89 8.25 15.20
C GLY A 110 -8.89 8.40 14.04
N LEU A 111 -8.14 9.50 13.95
CA LEU A 111 -7.15 9.74 12.87
C LEU A 111 -5.75 9.26 13.24
N LEU A 112 -5.54 8.81 14.48
CA LEU A 112 -4.23 8.44 15.03
C LEU A 112 -3.96 6.94 14.94
N GLY A 113 -5.00 6.12 14.74
CA GLY A 113 -4.88 4.66 14.63
C GLY A 113 -3.89 4.19 13.55
N PRO A 114 -4.03 4.63 12.28
CA PRO A 114 -3.12 4.24 11.21
C PRO A 114 -1.68 4.69 11.45
N GLY A 115 -1.49 5.94 11.91
CA GLY A 115 -0.16 6.48 12.23
C GLY A 115 0.53 5.72 13.36
N LEU A 116 -0.22 5.41 14.43
CA LEU A 116 0.29 4.63 15.55
C LEU A 116 0.63 3.19 15.14
N ASN A 117 -0.21 2.55 14.32
CA ASN A 117 0.03 1.20 13.81
C ASN A 117 1.27 1.14 12.92
N ARG A 118 1.44 2.12 12.02
CA ARG A 118 2.63 2.23 11.17
C ARG A 118 3.90 2.46 12.00
N CYS A 119 3.84 3.35 12.99
CA CYS A 119 4.96 3.57 13.91
C CYS A 119 5.33 2.27 14.66
N SER A 120 4.33 1.58 15.21
CA SER A 120 4.51 0.33 15.95
C SER A 120 5.14 -0.75 15.06
N ALA A 121 4.62 -0.91 13.84
CA ALA A 121 5.11 -1.86 12.85
C ALA A 121 6.56 -1.57 12.45
N ARG A 122 6.92 -0.30 12.26
CA ARG A 122 8.28 0.12 11.92
C ARG A 122 9.27 -0.11 13.07
N LYS A 123 8.88 0.22 14.30
CA LYS A 123 9.74 -0.01 15.48
C LYS A 123 9.96 -1.50 15.73
N MET A 124 8.90 -2.28 15.61
CA MET A 124 8.98 -3.74 15.68
C MET A 124 9.94 -4.25 14.59
N ASP A 125 9.71 -3.90 13.32
CA ASP A 125 10.58 -4.31 12.22
C ASP A 125 12.06 -3.97 12.45
N LYS A 126 12.37 -2.79 12.99
CA LYS A 126 13.75 -2.40 13.31
C LYS A 126 14.41 -3.35 14.32
N ALA A 127 13.65 -3.90 15.26
CA ALA A 127 14.16 -4.82 16.28
C ALA A 127 14.34 -6.26 15.76
N ILE A 128 13.52 -6.68 14.79
CA ILE A 128 13.44 -8.07 14.31
C ILE A 128 13.65 -8.20 12.80
N ARG A 129 14.37 -7.25 12.18
CA ARG A 129 14.55 -7.20 10.73
C ARG A 129 15.15 -8.49 10.15
N PHE A 130 15.97 -9.17 10.95
CA PHE A 130 16.60 -10.44 10.59
C PHE A 130 15.63 -11.63 10.57
N ASN A 131 14.46 -11.50 11.20
CA ASN A 131 13.42 -12.52 11.23
C ASN A 131 12.41 -12.38 10.08
N ARG A 132 12.60 -11.42 9.15
CA ARG A 132 11.74 -11.27 7.98
C ARG A 132 11.74 -12.57 7.18
N ALA A 133 10.55 -13.07 6.88
CA ALA A 133 10.32 -14.25 6.06
C ALA A 133 9.49 -13.87 4.82
N LYS A 134 9.57 -14.69 3.76
CA LYS A 134 8.74 -14.53 2.55
C LYS A 134 8.80 -13.11 1.96
N THR A 135 9.98 -12.47 2.03
CA THR A 135 10.22 -11.07 1.59
C THR A 135 9.91 -10.84 0.11
N GLU A 136 9.94 -11.88 -0.71
CA GLU A 136 9.66 -11.82 -2.13
C GLU A 136 8.15 -11.87 -2.47
N THR A 137 7.31 -12.25 -1.52
CA THR A 137 5.86 -12.26 -1.75
C THR A 137 5.34 -10.83 -1.90
N ALA A 138 4.41 -10.62 -2.83
CA ALA A 138 3.86 -9.30 -3.13
C ALA A 138 3.28 -8.62 -1.87
N TYR A 139 2.62 -9.41 -1.01
CA TYR A 139 2.05 -8.95 0.26
C TYR A 139 3.13 -8.42 1.23
N CYS A 140 4.15 -9.23 1.53
CA CYS A 140 5.19 -8.82 2.46
C CYS A 140 6.07 -7.69 1.91
N LYS A 141 6.32 -7.69 0.60
CA LYS A 141 7.02 -6.60 -0.07
C LYS A 141 6.27 -5.27 0.04
N ALA A 142 4.95 -5.29 -0.16
CA ALA A 142 4.10 -4.12 0.00
C ALA A 142 4.07 -3.64 1.46
N TYR A 143 3.97 -4.56 2.43
CA TYR A 143 4.03 -4.23 3.86
C TYR A 143 5.37 -3.61 4.26
N PHE A 144 6.51 -4.21 3.87
CA PHE A 144 7.82 -3.65 4.19
C PHE A 144 8.04 -2.29 3.55
N LYS A 145 7.58 -2.10 2.31
CA LYS A 145 7.60 -0.79 1.67
C LYS A 145 6.76 0.23 2.44
N TYR A 146 5.55 -0.14 2.85
CA TYR A 146 4.66 0.71 3.62
C TYR A 146 5.29 1.19 4.94
N ILE A 147 5.92 0.31 5.72
CA ILE A 147 6.53 0.71 7.00
C ILE A 147 7.86 1.47 6.83
N GLU A 148 8.55 1.30 5.68
CA GLU A 148 9.83 1.95 5.37
C GLU A 148 9.66 3.34 4.75
N GLU A 149 8.57 3.60 4.03
CA GLU A 149 8.27 4.95 3.51
C GLU A 149 8.05 5.92 4.69
N VAL A 150 8.94 6.90 4.81
CA VAL A 150 8.95 7.85 5.94
C VAL A 150 8.03 9.05 5.67
N ASN A 151 7.65 9.31 4.42
CA ASN A 151 6.87 10.48 4.03
C ASN A 151 5.81 10.07 3.00
N GLY A 152 4.53 10.24 3.37
CA GLY A 152 3.40 10.08 2.47
C GLY A 152 2.24 10.94 2.96
N HIS A 153 2.51 12.24 3.08
CA HIS A 153 1.50 13.28 2.98
C HIS A 153 1.38 13.66 1.50
#